data_AF-A0A7Z0SD47-F1
#
_entry.id   AF-A0A7Z0SD47-F1
#
_cell.length_a   1.000
_cell.length_b   1.000
_cell.length_c   1.000
_cell.angle_alpha   90.00
_cell.angle_beta   90.00
_cell.angle_gamma   90.00
#
_symmetry.space_group_name_H-M   'P 1'
#
loop_
_entity.id
_entity.type
_entity.pdbx_description
1 polymer ?
#
loop_
_entity_poly.entity_id
_entity_poly.type
_entity_poly.pdbx_seq_one_letter_code
_entity_poly.pdbx_strand_id
1 'polypeptide(L)'
;MRHLDGLHLLYPFYGARRLRDAIVDDHGLIVNRKLVRRLMILMDIQAIFPDNKGTSKPDKVHRIYPYLLKNLEIYHSNRVVVKILPYLPRAPGFSLF
;
A
#
# COMPACT_ATOMS: atom_id res chain seq x y z
N MET A 1 18.11 -7.37 18.79
CA MET A 1 18.58 -6.52 17.67
C MET A 1 18.88 -7.35 16.42
N ARG A 2 19.74 -8.38 16.47
CA ARG A 2 20.14 -9.19 15.29
C ARG A 2 18.99 -9.75 14.42
N HIS A 3 17.92 -10.26 15.04
CA HIS A 3 16.74 -10.73 14.31
C HIS A 3 16.04 -9.64 13.51
N LEU A 4 15.90 -8.45 14.10
CA LEU A 4 15.23 -7.31 13.45
C LEU A 4 16.07 -6.76 12.30
N ASP A 5 17.39 -6.74 12.47
CA ASP A 5 18.34 -6.35 11.42
C ASP A 5 18.27 -7.29 10.21
N GLY A 6 18.33 -8.60 10.44
CA GLY A 6 18.21 -9.60 9.37
C GLY A 6 16.87 -9.52 8.64
N LEU A 7 15.77 -9.33 9.38
CA LEU A 7 14.44 -9.16 8.78
C LEU A 7 14.32 -7.85 7.99
N HIS A 8 15.00 -6.77 8.40
CA HIS A 8 15.00 -5.53 7.63
C HIS A 8 15.78 -5.67 6.31
N LEU A 9 16.91 -6.40 6.31
CA LEU A 9 17.67 -6.71 5.10
C LEU A 9 16.87 -7.57 4.11
N LEU A 10 16.09 -8.54 4.60
CA LEU A 10 15.24 -9.38 3.77
C LEU A 10 13.98 -8.64 3.29
N TYR A 11 13.40 -7.82 4.16
CA TYR A 11 12.12 -7.14 3.94
C TYR A 11 12.22 -5.64 4.24
N PRO A 12 12.92 -4.84 3.41
CA PRO A 12 13.16 -3.43 3.67
C PRO A 12 11.87 -2.60 3.70
N PHE A 13 10.78 -3.10 3.13
CA PHE A 13 9.46 -2.47 3.10
C PHE A 13 8.57 -2.82 4.31
N TYR A 14 9.03 -3.68 5.23
CA TYR A 14 8.26 -4.00 6.44
C TYR A 14 8.38 -2.92 7.50
N GLY A 15 7.24 -2.29 7.81
CA GLY A 15 7.11 -1.44 9.00
C GLY A 15 6.96 -2.25 10.29
N ALA A 16 6.95 -1.56 11.43
CA ALA A 16 6.90 -2.16 12.77
C ALA A 16 5.78 -3.20 13.00
N ARG A 17 4.66 -3.12 12.26
CA ARG A 17 3.59 -4.13 12.32
C ARG A 17 4.02 -5.44 11.67
N ARG A 18 4.53 -5.38 10.43
CA ARG A 18 4.96 -6.57 9.69
C ARG A 18 6.24 -7.18 10.24
N LEU A 19 7.17 -6.35 10.72
CA LEU A 19 8.36 -6.86 11.41
C LEU A 19 8.00 -7.61 12.70
N ARG A 20 7.00 -7.15 13.46
CA ARG A 20 6.51 -7.90 14.62
C ARG A 20 6.00 -9.28 14.20
N ASP A 21 5.18 -9.35 13.16
CA ASP A 21 4.60 -10.62 12.68
C ASP A 21 5.69 -11.56 12.18
N ALA A 22 6.63 -11.07 11.37
CA ALA A 22 7.78 -11.84 10.90
C ALA A 22 8.67 -12.36 12.06
N ILE A 23 8.84 -11.59 13.15
CA ILE A 23 9.57 -12.07 14.34
C ILE A 23 8.83 -13.23 15.02
N VAL A 24 7.49 -13.20 15.05
CA VAL A 24 6.68 -14.29 15.61
C VAL A 24 6.75 -15.50 14.69
N ASP A 25 6.61 -15.31 13.38
CA ASP A 25 6.53 -16.39 12.41
C ASP A 25 7.89 -17.07 12.19
N ASP A 26 8.97 -16.30 12.02
CA ASP A 26 10.30 -16.82 11.65
C ASP A 26 11.14 -17.23 12.87
N HIS A 27 10.84 -16.69 14.05
CA HIS A 27 11.64 -16.90 15.27
C HIS A 27 10.84 -17.34 16.49
N GLY A 28 9.51 -17.41 16.42
CA GLY A 28 8.66 -17.83 17.55
C GLY A 28 8.66 -16.86 18.74
N LEU A 29 9.18 -15.64 18.56
CA LEU A 29 9.36 -14.67 19.64
C LEU A 29 8.14 -13.76 19.76
N ILE A 30 7.43 -13.88 20.89
CA ILE A 30 6.27 -13.02 21.18
C ILE A 30 6.76 -11.63 21.62
N VAL A 31 6.73 -10.68 20.70
CA VAL A 31 7.16 -9.29 20.95
C VAL A 31 6.02 -8.29 20.74
N ASN A 32 6.02 -7.21 21.53
CA ASN A 32 5.08 -6.12 21.35
C ASN A 32 5.51 -5.19 20.20
N ARG A 33 4.55 -4.73 19.39
CA ARG A 33 4.76 -3.69 18.37
C ARG A 33 5.46 -2.44 18.91
N LYS A 34 5.18 -2.03 20.15
CA LYS A 34 5.84 -0.87 20.79
C LYS A 34 7.35 -1.09 20.94
N LEU A 35 7.76 -2.31 21.27
CA LEU A 35 9.16 -2.70 21.40
C LEU A 35 9.83 -2.68 20.02
N VAL A 36 9.23 -3.33 19.03
CA VAL A 36 9.74 -3.33 17.64
C VAL A 36 9.94 -1.91 17.12
N ARG A 37 8.96 -1.03 17.31
CA ARG A 37 9.08 0.39 16.93
C ARG A 37 10.23 1.10 17.65
N ARG A 38 10.41 0.87 18.96
CA ARG A 38 11.51 1.46 19.72
C ARG A 38 12.86 1.00 19.19
N LEU A 39 13.01 -0.30 18.89
CA LEU A 39 14.24 -0.84 18.33
C LEU A 39 14.54 -0.30 16.94
N MET A 40 13.53 -0.18 16.07
CA MET A 40 13.69 0.46 14.76
C MET A 40 14.24 1.88 14.88
N ILE A 41 13.72 2.69 15.83
CA ILE A 41 14.22 4.04 16.09
C ILE A 41 15.67 4.02 16.60
N LEU A 42 16.00 3.14 17.54
CA LEU A 42 17.35 3.02 18.09
C LEU A 42 18.38 2.53 17.06
N MET A 43 17.93 1.77 16.06
CA MET A 43 18.77 1.24 14.98
C MET A 43 18.79 2.14 13.74
N ASP A 44 18.05 3.26 13.75
CA ASP A 44 17.85 4.13 12.60
C ASP A 44 17.32 3.41 11.34
N ILE A 45 16.42 2.45 11.56
CA ILE A 45 15.81 1.63 10.50
C ILE A 45 14.39 2.11 10.24
N GLN A 46 14.06 2.33 8.96
CA GLN A 46 12.72 2.69 8.52
C GLN A 46 12.27 1.83 7.35
N ALA A 47 10.95 1.65 7.23
CA ALA A 47 10.39 0.89 6.13
C ALA A 47 10.48 1.72 4.84
N ILE A 48 11.09 1.13 3.81
CA ILE A 48 11.26 1.72 2.49
C ILE A 48 10.03 1.37 1.66
N PHE A 49 9.12 2.32 1.52
CA PHE A 49 8.02 2.25 0.56
C PHE A 49 7.90 3.62 -0.13
N PRO A 50 7.32 3.71 -1.34
CA PRO A 50 7.02 4.99 -1.95
C PRO A 50 6.22 5.78 -0.94
N ASP A 51 6.78 6.90 -0.50
CA ASP A 51 6.11 7.79 0.42
C ASP A 51 4.68 7.97 -0.07
N ASN A 52 3.71 7.92 0.83
CA ASN A 52 2.28 7.93 0.53
C ASN A 52 1.88 9.35 0.03
N LYS A 53 2.48 9.76 -1.10
CA LYS A 53 2.28 11.00 -1.83
C LYS A 53 0.90 10.92 -2.47
N GLY A 54 -0.11 10.98 -1.61
CA GLY A 54 -1.43 11.46 -1.95
C GLY A 54 -2.08 10.81 -3.16
N THR A 55 -2.01 9.49 -3.36
CA THR A 55 -2.89 8.83 -4.35
C THR A 55 -4.37 9.10 -4.08
N SER A 56 -4.73 9.47 -2.84
CA SER A 56 -6.06 9.95 -2.46
C SER A 56 -6.16 11.48 -2.29
N LYS A 57 -5.05 12.22 -2.41
CA LYS A 57 -5.08 13.68 -2.37
C LYS A 57 -5.17 14.17 -3.82
N PRO A 58 -6.33 14.65 -4.28
CA PRO A 58 -6.43 15.20 -5.63
C PRO A 58 -5.43 16.35 -5.78
N ASP A 59 -4.76 16.40 -6.92
CA ASP A 59 -3.98 17.58 -7.30
C ASP A 59 -4.91 18.81 -7.23
N LYS A 60 -4.43 19.92 -6.67
CA LYS A 60 -5.19 21.16 -6.56
C LYS A 60 -5.58 21.70 -7.94
N VAL A 61 -4.82 21.36 -8.98
CA VAL A 61 -5.11 21.73 -10.38
C VAL A 61 -6.28 20.91 -10.95
N HIS A 62 -6.52 19.70 -10.45
CA HIS A 62 -7.58 18.84 -10.96
C HIS A 62 -8.95 19.23 -10.39
N ARG A 63 -9.87 19.57 -11.30
CA ARG A 63 -11.26 19.87 -10.95
C ARG A 63 -11.93 18.61 -10.40
N ILE A 64 -12.49 18.72 -9.19
CA ILE A 64 -13.32 17.67 -8.60
C ILE A 64 -14.67 17.68 -9.32
N TYR A 65 -15.02 16.57 -9.98
CA TYR A 65 -16.33 16.38 -10.59
C TYR A 65 -17.26 15.68 -9.60
N PRO A 66 -18.48 16.20 -9.35
CA PRO A 66 -19.46 15.48 -8.57
C PRO A 66 -19.87 14.19 -9.27
N TYR A 67 -20.29 13.18 -8.52
CA TYR A 67 -20.79 11.93 -9.08
C TYR A 67 -22.04 12.19 -9.92
N LEU A 68 -21.91 12.11 -11.24
CA LEU A 68 -22.96 12.52 -12.19
C LEU A 68 -24.19 11.59 -12.20
N LEU A 69 -24.08 10.39 -11.64
CA LEU A 69 -25.19 9.46 -11.49
C LEU A 69 -25.92 9.63 -10.14
N LYS A 70 -25.51 10.59 -9.31
CA LYS A 70 -26.16 10.85 -8.02
C LYS A 70 -27.60 11.33 -8.27
N ASN A 71 -28.57 10.68 -7.62
CA ASN A 71 -30.01 10.94 -7.74
C ASN A 71 -30.62 10.67 -9.12
N LEU A 72 -29.92 9.96 -10.01
CA LEU A 72 -30.51 9.50 -11.27
C LEU A 72 -31.28 8.20 -11.04
N GLU A 73 -32.60 8.26 -11.17
CA GLU A 73 -33.43 7.04 -11.16
C GLU A 73 -33.27 6.29 -12.49
N ILE A 74 -33.04 4.98 -12.45
CA ILE A 74 -32.80 4.17 -13.65
C ILE A 74 -33.97 3.18 -13.80
N TYR A 75 -35.03 3.61 -14.49
CA TYR A 75 -36.25 2.81 -14.69
C TYR A 75 -36.35 2.13 -16.06
N HIS A 76 -35.42 2.39 -16.98
CA HIS A 76 -35.41 1.78 -18.31
C HIS A 76 -34.01 1.43 -18.77
N SER A 77 -33.92 0.41 -19.62
CA SER A 77 -32.69 -0.01 -20.31
C SER A 77 -32.11 1.14 -21.15
N ASN A 78 -30.78 1.16 -21.33
CA ASN A 78 -30.02 2.15 -22.11
C ASN A 78 -29.91 3.57 -21.51
N ARG A 79 -30.29 3.78 -20.24
CA ARG A 79 -30.12 5.08 -19.56
C ARG A 79 -28.71 5.33 -19.03
N VAL A 80 -27.97 4.26 -18.73
CA VAL A 80 -26.58 4.29 -18.23
C VAL A 80 -25.78 3.21 -18.96
N VAL A 81 -24.59 3.56 -19.43
CA VAL A 81 -23.66 2.61 -20.04
C VAL A 81 -22.42 2.53 -19.15
N VAL A 82 -22.02 1.31 -18.81
CA VAL A 82 -20.78 1.05 -18.09
C VAL A 82 -19.74 0.57 -19.09
N LYS A 83 -18.59 1.25 -19.15
CA LYS A 83 -17.43 0.79 -19.92
C LYS A 83 -16.36 0.34 -18.95
N ILE A 84 -16.05 -0.96 -18.98
CA ILE A 84 -14.95 -1.54 -18.20
C ILE A 84 -13.82 -1.83 -19.18
N LEU A 85 -12.62 -1.33 -18.88
CA LEU A 85 -11.41 -1.74 -19.57
C LEU A 85 -10.70 -2.78 -18.69
N PRO A 86 -10.67 -4.07 -19.07
CA PRO A 86 -9.95 -5.06 -18.29
C PRO A 86 -8.45 -4.77 -18.35
N TYR A 87 -7.77 -4.94 -17.22
CA TYR A 87 -6.32 -4.93 -17.20
C TYR A 87 -5.81 -6.11 -18.03
N LEU A 88 -5.08 -5.81 -19.11
CA LEU A 88 -4.37 -6.82 -19.87
C LEU A 88 -2.96 -6.96 -19.27
N PRO A 89 -2.60 -8.12 -18.68
CA PRO A 89 -1.26 -8.30 -18.14
C PRO A 89 -0.22 -8.17 -19.27
N ARG A 90 0.79 -7.35 -19.01
CA ARG A 90 1.89 -7.13 -19.94
C ARG A 90 2.79 -8.37 -19.96
N ALA A 91 3.20 -8.81 -21.15
CA ALA A 91 4.19 -9.87 -21.28
C ALA A 91 5.51 -9.45 -20.58
N PRO A 92 6.21 -10.38 -19.91
CA PRO A 92 7.49 -10.09 -19.27
C PRO A 92 8.49 -9.58 -20.32
N GLY A 93 9.17 -8.46 -20.04
CA GLY A 93 10.23 -7.89 -20.90
C GLY A 93 9.96 -6.51 -21.52
N PHE A 94 8.79 -5.90 -21.31
CA PHE A 94 8.52 -4.55 -21.81
C PHE A 94 8.69 -3.48 -20.72
N SER A 95 9.74 -2.66 -20.82
CA SER A 95 9.91 -1.41 -20.05
C SER A 95 9.39 -0.23 -20.88
N LEU A 96 8.57 0.63 -20.27
CA LEU A 96 8.30 1.97 -20.78
C LEU A 96 9.34 2.89 -20.14
N PHE A 97 10.08 3.63 -20.96
CA PHE A 97 10.90 4.76 -20.52
C PHE A 97 10.02 5.91 -20.01
#